data_AF-A0A0G0LJG3-F1
#
_entry.id   AF-A0A0G0LJG3-F1
#
_cell.length_a   1.000
_cell.length_b   1.000
_cell.length_c   1.000
_cell.angle_alpha   90.00
_cell.angle_beta   90.00
_cell.angle_gamma   90.00
#
_symmetry.space_group_name_H-M   'P 1'
#
loop_
_entity.id
_entity.type
_entity.pdbx_description
1 polymer ?
#
loop_
_entity_poly.entity_id
_entity_poly.type
_entity_poly.pdbx_seq_one_letter_code
_entity_poly.pdbx_strand_id
1 'polypeptide(L)'
;MRKVILLIFFLFIAAFVPVYSFAQTLTPSSVGQQKRLEVQEKLEEKKAQREVKLEERQLIREEKRATREARLSEKRIERIRHFWQLLRRRLLAAVERLERLIGRIESRLAIIGGANEDLVLDDVLIQVADAKEMLAGVITNIEAADVEVETALASQEPKMAFEIVRSLVKEIKTDLMAIHRILVHVIGDIKGLRVGQGGAAEEIPTPTSAVTPTEIPITETPTPTVEVTPTVEPTGGV
;
A
#
# COMPACT_ATOMS: atom_id res chain seq x y z
N MET A 1 38.40 3.34 66.37
CA MET A 1 37.79 4.64 66.76
C MET A 1 36.30 4.80 66.43
N ARG A 2 35.73 4.12 65.41
CA ARG A 2 34.29 4.23 65.07
C ARG A 2 33.31 3.65 66.11
N LYS A 3 33.74 2.72 66.96
CA LYS A 3 32.90 2.11 68.02
C LYS A 3 32.74 2.99 69.28
N VAL A 4 33.67 3.91 69.52
CA VAL A 4 33.62 4.82 70.69
C VAL A 4 32.66 5.99 70.42
N ILE A 5 32.53 6.42 69.17
CA ILE A 5 31.60 7.50 68.76
C ILE A 5 30.14 7.05 68.82
N LEU A 6 29.84 5.78 68.53
CA LEU A 6 28.47 5.23 68.66
C LEU A 6 28.02 5.07 70.11
N LEU A 7 28.94 4.83 71.05
CA LEU A 7 28.62 4.68 72.47
C LEU A 7 28.31 6.03 73.14
N ILE A 8 28.95 7.12 72.71
CA ILE A 8 28.68 8.47 73.23
C ILE A 8 27.33 9.02 72.71
N PHE A 9 26.93 8.66 71.48
CA PHE A 9 25.64 9.08 70.93
C PHE A 9 24.44 8.36 71.60
N PHE A 10 24.63 7.12 72.03
CA PHE A 10 23.58 6.36 72.74
C PHE A 10 23.37 6.86 74.18
N LEU A 11 24.42 7.40 74.81
CA LEU A 11 24.34 7.90 76.19
C LEU A 11 23.65 9.28 76.28
N PHE A 12 23.64 10.07 75.20
CA PHE A 12 22.99 11.38 75.17
C PHE A 12 21.46 11.33 74.90
N ILE A 13 20.95 10.23 74.32
CA ILE A 13 19.51 10.08 74.02
C ILE A 13 18.71 9.63 75.27
N ALA A 14 19.38 9.06 76.28
CA ALA A 14 18.71 8.63 77.52
C ALA A 14 18.37 9.78 78.49
N ALA A 15 18.88 11.00 78.27
CA ALA A 15 18.67 12.14 79.17
C ALA A 15 17.50 13.07 78.78
N PHE A 16 16.78 12.78 77.69
CA PHE A 16 15.68 13.61 77.18
C PHE A 16 14.39 12.81 76.94
N VAL A 17 14.06 11.89 77.86
CA VAL A 17 12.74 11.26 77.89
C VAL A 17 11.83 12.12 78.78
N PRO A 18 10.91 12.93 78.22
CA PRO A 18 9.87 13.56 79.02
C PRO A 18 9.05 12.46 79.72
N VAL A 19 8.96 12.55 81.04
CA VAL A 19 8.07 11.71 81.85
C VAL A 19 6.64 12.10 81.49
N TYR A 20 6.08 11.44 80.48
CA TYR A 20 4.64 11.51 80.20
C TYR A 20 3.91 10.80 81.33
N SER A 21 3.20 11.60 82.13
CA SER A 21 2.25 11.15 83.14
C SER A 21 1.22 10.22 82.50
N PHE A 22 1.20 8.97 82.94
CA PHE A 22 0.27 7.94 82.50
C PHE A 22 -1.06 8.15 83.26
N ALA A 23 -1.99 8.90 82.67
CA ALA A 23 -3.35 9.00 83.19
C ALA A 23 -4.11 7.69 82.90
N GLN A 24 -4.23 6.83 83.92
CA GLN A 24 -5.16 5.70 83.91
C GLN A 24 -6.59 6.20 84.14
N THR A 25 -7.34 6.44 83.07
CA THR A 25 -8.81 6.43 83.12
C THR A 25 -9.35 5.76 81.86
N LEU A 26 -9.47 4.43 81.88
CA LEU A 26 -10.25 3.71 80.86
C LEU A 26 -11.08 2.60 81.50
N THR A 27 -12.24 2.98 81.99
CA THR A 27 -13.43 2.12 81.98
C THR A 27 -13.82 1.92 80.50
N PRO A 28 -13.83 0.68 79.95
CA PRO A 28 -14.30 0.45 78.60
C PRO A 28 -15.82 0.65 78.54
N SER A 29 -16.25 1.76 77.95
CA SER A 29 -17.65 1.95 77.56
C SER A 29 -17.98 1.01 76.40
N SER A 30 -18.90 0.05 76.64
CA SER A 30 -19.47 -0.91 75.68
C SER A 30 -19.90 -0.27 74.34
N VAL A 31 -20.36 0.98 74.38
CA VAL A 31 -20.80 1.75 73.20
C VAL A 31 -19.64 2.10 72.26
N GLY A 32 -18.42 2.26 72.80
CA GLY A 32 -17.22 2.55 72.00
C GLY A 32 -16.69 1.33 71.23
N GLN A 33 -16.91 0.11 71.73
CA GLN A 33 -16.52 -1.11 71.03
C GLN A 33 -17.47 -1.45 69.88
N GLN A 34 -18.78 -1.26 70.05
CA GLN A 34 -19.77 -1.46 68.98
C GLN A 34 -19.53 -0.54 67.78
N LYS A 35 -19.26 0.76 68.02
CA LYS A 35 -18.90 1.71 66.95
C LYS A 35 -17.63 1.32 66.19
N ARG A 36 -16.66 0.69 66.84
CA ARG A 36 -15.42 0.23 66.18
C ARG A 36 -15.68 -0.97 65.26
N LEU A 37 -16.54 -1.89 65.67
CA LEU A 37 -16.94 -3.05 64.87
C LEU A 37 -17.73 -2.62 63.63
N GLU A 38 -18.72 -1.73 63.77
CA GLU A 38 -19.48 -1.19 62.62
C GLU A 38 -18.57 -0.44 61.62
N VAL A 39 -17.55 0.27 62.11
CA VAL A 39 -16.60 0.97 61.23
C VAL A 39 -15.70 -0.02 60.50
N GLN A 40 -15.29 -1.13 61.13
CA GLN A 40 -14.51 -2.19 60.48
C GLN A 40 -15.33 -2.90 59.40
N GLU A 41 -16.57 -3.28 59.69
CA GLU A 41 -17.48 -3.94 58.75
C GLU A 41 -17.74 -3.05 57.52
N LYS A 42 -18.03 -1.76 57.72
CA LYS A 42 -18.17 -0.78 56.62
C LYS A 42 -16.88 -0.58 55.81
N LEU A 43 -15.71 -0.75 56.43
CA LEU A 43 -14.42 -0.68 55.74
C LEU A 43 -14.18 -1.92 54.89
N GLU A 44 -14.52 -3.10 55.38
CA GLU A 44 -14.42 -4.37 54.67
C GLU A 44 -15.39 -4.42 53.50
N GLU A 45 -16.65 -4.04 53.69
CA GLU A 45 -17.63 -3.90 52.61
C GLU A 45 -17.17 -2.91 51.54
N LYS A 46 -16.62 -1.76 51.94
CA LYS A 46 -16.07 -0.78 50.98
C LYS A 46 -14.82 -1.27 50.26
N LYS A 47 -14.03 -2.16 50.86
CA LYS A 47 -12.88 -2.80 50.21
C LYS A 47 -13.37 -3.83 49.19
N ALA A 48 -14.27 -4.72 49.59
CA ALA A 48 -14.89 -5.70 48.70
C ALA A 48 -15.59 -5.03 47.50
N GLN A 49 -16.37 -3.97 47.73
CA GLN A 49 -16.99 -3.21 46.65
C GLN A 49 -15.98 -2.53 45.71
N ARG A 50 -14.80 -2.12 46.22
CA ARG A 50 -13.75 -1.56 45.38
C ARG A 50 -13.07 -2.63 44.54
N GLU A 51 -12.81 -3.81 45.11
CA GLU A 51 -12.23 -4.95 44.41
C GLU A 51 -13.14 -5.41 43.27
N VAL A 52 -14.43 -5.61 43.54
CA VAL A 52 -15.43 -5.95 42.52
C VAL A 52 -15.48 -4.91 41.40
N LYS A 53 -15.50 -3.61 41.74
CA LYS A 53 -15.47 -2.53 40.73
C LYS A 53 -14.17 -2.48 39.93
N LEU A 54 -13.04 -2.88 40.53
CA LEU A 54 -11.75 -2.93 39.83
C LEU A 54 -11.72 -4.09 38.84
N GLU A 55 -12.20 -5.26 39.26
CA GLU A 55 -12.34 -6.45 38.40
C GLU A 55 -13.29 -6.18 37.24
N GLU A 56 -14.47 -5.60 37.50
CA GLU A 56 -15.43 -5.22 36.47
C GLU A 56 -14.81 -4.23 35.46
N ARG A 57 -14.05 -3.23 35.95
CA ARG A 57 -13.33 -2.29 35.07
C ARG A 57 -12.17 -2.93 34.31
N GLN A 58 -11.57 -4.01 34.82
CA GLN A 58 -10.54 -4.76 34.10
C GLN A 58 -11.19 -5.57 32.99
N LEU A 59 -12.25 -6.32 33.29
CA LEU A 59 -13.02 -7.10 32.32
C LEU A 59 -13.56 -6.23 31.17
N ILE A 60 -14.18 -5.09 31.49
CA ILE A 60 -14.67 -4.15 30.46
C ILE A 60 -13.52 -3.60 29.60
N ARG A 61 -12.32 -3.41 30.16
CA ARG A 61 -11.15 -2.94 29.39
C ARG A 61 -10.60 -4.04 28.48
N GLU A 62 -10.56 -5.27 28.95
CA GLU A 62 -10.13 -6.43 28.18
C GLU A 62 -11.08 -6.71 27.01
N GLU A 63 -12.39 -6.70 27.26
CA GLU A 63 -13.41 -6.84 26.22
C GLU A 63 -13.31 -5.71 25.17
N LYS A 64 -13.12 -4.46 25.62
CA LYS A 64 -12.90 -3.32 24.71
C LYS A 64 -11.61 -3.43 23.92
N ARG A 65 -10.56 -4.06 24.45
CA ARG A 65 -9.31 -4.31 23.72
C ARG A 65 -9.51 -5.37 22.67
N ALA A 66 -10.07 -6.52 23.04
CA ALA A 66 -10.35 -7.63 22.13
C ALA A 66 -11.25 -7.19 20.95
N THR A 67 -12.33 -6.46 21.23
CA THR A 67 -13.22 -5.92 20.18
C THR A 67 -12.55 -4.90 19.27
N ARG A 68 -11.64 -4.07 19.79
CA ARG A 68 -10.86 -3.14 18.97
C ARG A 68 -9.84 -3.87 18.11
N GLU A 69 -9.15 -4.86 18.65
CA GLU A 69 -8.17 -5.67 17.94
C GLU A 69 -8.82 -6.45 16.79
N ALA A 70 -9.96 -7.09 17.02
CA ALA A 70 -10.75 -7.77 15.99
C ALA A 70 -11.19 -6.82 14.87
N ARG A 71 -11.72 -5.64 15.21
CA ARG A 71 -12.09 -4.63 14.20
C ARG A 71 -10.89 -4.12 13.41
N LEU A 72 -9.71 -4.05 14.03
CA LEU A 72 -8.49 -3.62 13.35
C LEU A 72 -7.92 -4.69 12.44
N SER A 73 -8.03 -5.98 12.79
CA SER A 73 -7.62 -7.08 11.91
C SER A 73 -8.51 -7.19 10.69
N GLU A 74 -9.84 -7.10 10.85
CA GLU A 74 -10.80 -7.08 9.74
C GLU A 74 -10.50 -5.93 8.76
N LYS A 75 -10.36 -4.70 9.26
CA LYS A 75 -10.01 -3.53 8.44
C LYS A 75 -8.64 -3.64 7.76
N ARG A 76 -7.70 -4.43 8.29
CA ARG A 76 -6.41 -4.69 7.62
C ARG A 76 -6.61 -5.66 6.46
N ILE A 77 -7.35 -6.75 6.69
CA ILE A 77 -7.68 -7.74 5.67
C ILE A 77 -8.41 -7.08 4.49
N GLU A 78 -9.44 -6.27 4.77
CA GLU A 78 -10.18 -5.53 3.74
C GLU A 78 -9.29 -4.61 2.91
N ARG A 79 -8.37 -3.89 3.55
CA ARG A 79 -7.43 -3.01 2.85
C ARG A 79 -6.48 -3.77 1.96
N ILE A 80 -5.96 -4.91 2.41
CA ILE A 80 -5.07 -5.76 1.61
C ILE A 80 -5.83 -6.33 0.41
N ARG A 81 -7.05 -6.85 0.61
CA ARG A 81 -7.90 -7.34 -0.47
C ARG A 81 -8.19 -6.24 -1.49
N HIS A 82 -8.61 -5.06 -1.05
CA HIS A 82 -8.86 -3.94 -1.94
C HIS A 82 -7.60 -3.53 -2.73
N PHE A 83 -6.45 -3.47 -2.06
CA PHE A 83 -5.18 -3.17 -2.70
C PHE A 83 -4.80 -4.21 -3.77
N TRP A 84 -4.96 -5.50 -3.47
CA TRP A 84 -4.74 -6.58 -4.42
C TRP A 84 -5.66 -6.45 -5.64
N GLN A 85 -6.97 -6.20 -5.45
CA GLN A 85 -7.92 -6.04 -6.55
C GLN A 85 -7.55 -4.88 -7.47
N LEU A 86 -7.07 -3.76 -6.92
CA LEU A 86 -6.57 -2.64 -7.72
C LEU A 86 -5.33 -3.03 -8.54
N LEU A 87 -4.41 -3.79 -7.95
CA LEU A 87 -3.21 -4.28 -8.64
C LEU A 87 -3.57 -5.28 -9.74
N ARG A 88 -4.41 -6.27 -9.44
CA ARG A 88 -4.90 -7.26 -10.40
C ARG A 88 -5.50 -6.59 -11.63
N ARG A 89 -6.38 -5.60 -11.45
CA ARG A 89 -6.94 -4.81 -12.57
C ARG A 89 -5.86 -4.14 -13.42
N ARG A 90 -4.83 -3.56 -12.79
CA ARG A 90 -3.72 -2.91 -13.51
C ARG A 90 -2.86 -3.91 -14.27
N LEU A 91 -2.62 -5.09 -13.69
CA LEU A 91 -1.85 -6.18 -14.32
C LEU A 91 -2.59 -6.75 -15.53
N LEU A 92 -3.89 -7.05 -15.39
CA LEU A 92 -4.73 -7.51 -16.50
C LEU A 92 -4.83 -6.46 -17.62
N ALA A 93 -4.95 -5.17 -17.27
CA ALA A 93 -4.91 -4.10 -18.27
C ALA A 93 -3.54 -4.01 -18.98
N ALA A 94 -2.44 -4.42 -18.34
CA ALA A 94 -1.14 -4.51 -18.99
C ALA A 94 -1.07 -5.70 -19.95
N VAL A 95 -1.60 -6.86 -19.54
CA VAL A 95 -1.76 -8.04 -20.40
C VAL A 95 -2.52 -7.69 -21.67
N GLU A 96 -3.72 -7.10 -21.53
CA GLU A 96 -4.57 -6.72 -22.68
C GLU A 96 -3.84 -5.76 -23.65
N ARG A 97 -3.04 -4.83 -23.13
CA ARG A 97 -2.22 -3.93 -23.97
C ARG A 97 -1.14 -4.69 -24.74
N LEU A 98 -0.52 -5.70 -24.14
CA LEU A 98 0.50 -6.54 -24.80
C LEU A 98 -0.13 -7.47 -25.84
N GLU A 99 -1.30 -8.05 -25.56
CA GLU A 99 -2.07 -8.85 -26.54
C GLU A 99 -2.41 -8.02 -27.78
N ARG A 100 -2.92 -6.80 -27.60
CA ARG A 100 -3.19 -5.89 -28.71
C ARG A 100 -1.92 -5.55 -29.51
N LEU A 101 -0.77 -5.44 -28.83
CA LEU A 101 0.50 -5.17 -29.49
C LEU A 101 0.96 -6.38 -30.33
N ILE A 102 0.83 -7.58 -29.78
CA ILE A 102 1.10 -8.84 -30.48
C ILE A 102 0.23 -8.96 -31.73
N GLY A 103 -1.08 -8.76 -31.62
CA GLY A 103 -1.98 -8.86 -32.78
C GLY A 103 -1.65 -7.83 -33.88
N ARG A 104 -1.20 -6.63 -33.49
CA ARG A 104 -0.70 -5.63 -34.46
C ARG A 104 0.60 -6.06 -35.14
N ILE A 105 1.50 -6.73 -34.42
CA ILE A 105 2.75 -7.27 -34.95
C ILE A 105 2.44 -8.40 -35.94
N GLU A 106 1.61 -9.36 -35.55
CA GLU A 106 1.18 -10.48 -36.40
C GLU A 106 0.53 -9.99 -37.70
N SER A 107 -0.37 -9.00 -37.60
CA SER A 107 -0.99 -8.38 -38.79
C SER A 107 0.04 -7.75 -39.73
N ARG A 108 1.11 -7.12 -39.20
CA ARG A 108 2.18 -6.54 -40.02
C ARG A 108 3.06 -7.62 -40.65
N LEU A 109 3.38 -8.68 -39.92
CA LEU A 109 4.15 -9.81 -40.44
C LEU A 109 3.40 -10.48 -41.61
N ALA A 110 2.08 -10.65 -41.49
CA ALA A 110 1.26 -11.18 -42.58
C ALA A 110 1.31 -10.30 -43.85
N ILE A 111 1.28 -8.97 -43.69
CA ILE A 111 1.39 -8.04 -44.83
C ILE A 111 2.78 -8.13 -45.48
N ILE A 112 3.85 -8.22 -44.68
CA ILE A 112 5.23 -8.30 -45.18
C ILE A 112 5.48 -9.62 -45.91
N GLY A 113 5.07 -10.75 -45.31
CA GLY A 113 5.23 -12.08 -45.93
C GLY A 113 4.43 -12.24 -47.22
N GLY A 114 3.25 -11.60 -47.32
CA GLY A 114 2.47 -11.59 -48.56
C GLY A 114 3.03 -10.68 -49.66
N ALA A 115 3.84 -9.68 -49.31
CA ALA A 115 4.43 -8.75 -50.28
C ALA A 115 5.79 -9.21 -50.81
N ASN A 116 6.55 -9.98 -50.01
CA ASN A 116 7.90 -10.43 -50.34
C ASN A 116 8.11 -11.87 -49.86
N GLU A 117 7.99 -12.82 -50.76
CA GLU A 117 8.09 -14.25 -50.46
C GLU A 117 9.52 -14.69 -50.08
N ASP A 118 10.54 -13.92 -50.48
CA ASP A 118 11.96 -14.21 -50.22
C ASP A 118 12.45 -13.75 -48.83
N LEU A 119 11.59 -13.08 -48.05
CA LEU A 119 11.96 -12.51 -46.75
C LEU A 119 11.91 -13.57 -45.64
N VAL A 120 13.08 -13.87 -45.04
CA VAL A 120 13.17 -14.80 -43.91
C VAL A 120 12.56 -14.14 -42.66
N LEU A 121 11.42 -14.66 -42.20
CA LEU A 121 10.64 -14.14 -41.07
C LEU A 121 10.66 -15.06 -39.84
N ASP A 122 11.34 -16.21 -39.93
CA ASP A 122 11.28 -17.29 -38.95
C ASP A 122 11.68 -16.84 -37.54
N ASP A 123 12.81 -16.13 -37.40
CA ASP A 123 13.30 -15.64 -36.10
C ASP A 123 12.29 -14.69 -35.43
N VAL A 124 11.64 -13.84 -36.22
CA VAL A 124 10.65 -12.88 -35.71
C VAL A 124 9.38 -13.59 -35.28
N LEU A 125 8.95 -14.61 -36.01
CA LEU A 125 7.78 -15.43 -35.66
C LEU A 125 8.03 -16.23 -34.38
N ILE A 126 9.24 -16.77 -34.19
CA ILE A 126 9.64 -17.45 -32.95
C ILE A 126 9.55 -16.48 -31.76
N GLN A 127 10.13 -15.28 -31.86
CA GLN A 127 10.08 -14.30 -30.76
C GLN A 127 8.64 -13.87 -30.41
N VAL A 128 7.75 -13.78 -31.41
CA VAL A 128 6.33 -13.49 -31.17
C VAL A 128 5.64 -14.65 -30.48
N ALA A 129 5.93 -15.89 -30.87
CA ALA A 129 5.41 -17.09 -30.22
C ALA A 129 5.87 -17.18 -28.75
N ASP A 130 7.16 -16.97 -28.50
CA ASP A 130 7.74 -16.94 -27.15
C ASP A 130 7.06 -15.87 -26.28
N ALA A 131 6.84 -14.67 -26.83
CA ALA A 131 6.14 -13.60 -26.13
C ALA A 131 4.69 -13.97 -25.77
N LYS A 132 3.99 -14.73 -26.63
CA LYS A 132 2.63 -15.22 -26.36
C LYS A 132 2.62 -16.28 -25.26
N GLU A 133 3.57 -17.21 -25.29
CA GLU A 133 3.70 -18.23 -24.26
C GLU A 133 3.99 -17.61 -22.89
N MET A 134 4.96 -16.70 -22.81
CA MET A 134 5.25 -15.95 -21.58
C MET A 134 4.03 -15.17 -21.09
N LEU A 135 3.26 -14.56 -22.00
CA LEU A 135 2.05 -13.82 -21.63
C LEU A 135 0.97 -14.74 -21.05
N ALA A 136 0.80 -15.94 -21.62
CA ALA A 136 -0.09 -16.96 -21.05
C ALA A 136 0.36 -17.38 -19.64
N GLY A 137 1.67 -17.57 -19.45
CA GLY A 137 2.25 -17.84 -18.12
C GLY A 137 2.00 -16.72 -17.12
N VAL A 138 2.07 -15.45 -17.55
CA VAL A 138 1.73 -14.31 -16.71
C VAL A 138 0.26 -14.32 -16.29
N ILE A 139 -0.67 -14.67 -17.18
CA ILE A 139 -2.10 -14.78 -16.85
C ILE A 139 -2.30 -15.86 -15.78
N THR A 140 -1.71 -17.04 -15.95
CA THR A 140 -1.80 -18.11 -14.95
C THR A 140 -1.20 -17.70 -13.61
N ASN A 141 -0.09 -16.94 -13.62
CA ASN A 141 0.53 -16.43 -12.39
C ASN A 141 -0.36 -15.39 -11.67
N ILE A 142 -1.05 -14.53 -12.43
CA ILE A 142 -2.02 -13.57 -11.85
C ILE A 142 -3.19 -14.30 -11.18
N GLU A 143 -3.69 -15.39 -11.79
CA GLU A 143 -4.76 -16.21 -11.23
C GLU A 143 -4.31 -16.99 -10.00
N ALA A 144 -3.13 -17.61 -10.05
CA ALA A 144 -2.54 -18.31 -8.91
C ALA A 144 -2.31 -17.36 -7.73
N ALA A 145 -1.84 -16.13 -8.01
CA ALA A 145 -1.66 -15.11 -6.99
C ALA A 145 -2.99 -14.71 -6.31
N ASP A 146 -4.12 -14.74 -7.01
CA ASP A 146 -5.44 -14.47 -6.41
C ASP A 146 -5.77 -15.49 -5.31
N VAL A 147 -5.48 -16.78 -5.58
CA VAL A 147 -5.67 -17.88 -4.63
C VAL A 147 -4.71 -17.76 -3.45
N GLU A 148 -3.44 -17.47 -3.70
CA GLU A 148 -2.43 -17.35 -2.66
C GLU A 148 -2.70 -16.17 -1.72
N VAL A 149 -3.15 -15.04 -2.26
CA VAL A 149 -3.55 -13.88 -1.46
C VAL A 149 -4.75 -14.19 -0.57
N GLU A 150 -5.80 -14.81 -1.09
CA GLU A 150 -6.96 -15.19 -0.25
C GLU A 150 -6.59 -16.24 0.81
N THR A 151 -5.69 -17.17 0.47
CA THR A 151 -5.14 -18.15 1.43
C THR A 151 -4.35 -17.46 2.54
N ALA A 152 -3.50 -16.50 2.19
CA ALA A 152 -2.72 -15.73 3.16
C ALA A 152 -3.59 -14.80 4.02
N LEU A 153 -4.71 -14.30 3.49
CA LEU A 153 -5.68 -13.52 4.28
C LEU A 153 -6.44 -14.40 5.28
N ALA A 154 -6.65 -15.68 4.97
CA ALA A 154 -7.31 -16.63 5.87
C ALA A 154 -6.46 -17.02 7.09
N SER A 155 -5.12 -16.90 7.03
CA SER A 155 -4.20 -17.27 8.11
C SER A 155 -4.17 -16.29 9.30
N GLN A 156 -4.95 -15.20 9.25
CA GLN A 156 -5.03 -14.15 10.27
C GLN A 156 -3.71 -13.39 10.53
N GLU A 157 -2.68 -13.57 9.70
CA GLU A 157 -1.42 -12.81 9.75
C GLU A 157 -1.31 -11.80 8.60
N PRO A 158 -1.82 -10.56 8.76
CA PRO A 158 -1.89 -9.58 7.67
C PRO A 158 -0.52 -9.10 7.18
N LYS A 159 0.54 -9.24 7.99
CA LYS A 159 1.90 -8.84 7.59
C LYS A 159 2.47 -9.81 6.56
N MET A 160 2.40 -11.11 6.84
CA MET A 160 2.85 -12.16 5.93
C MET A 160 2.09 -12.10 4.61
N ALA A 161 0.76 -11.93 4.67
CA ALA A 161 -0.06 -11.77 3.47
C ALA A 161 0.38 -10.60 2.59
N PHE A 162 0.74 -9.46 3.21
CA PHE A 162 1.19 -8.29 2.46
C PHE A 162 2.57 -8.50 1.80
N GLU A 163 3.47 -9.21 2.46
CA GLU A 163 4.79 -9.55 1.90
C GLU A 163 4.66 -10.47 0.69
N ILE A 164 3.80 -11.48 0.77
CA ILE A 164 3.46 -12.40 -0.33
C ILE A 164 2.86 -11.63 -1.52
N VAL A 165 1.89 -10.74 -1.29
CA VAL A 165 1.34 -9.87 -2.35
C VAL A 165 2.46 -9.10 -3.04
N ARG A 166 3.41 -8.56 -2.28
CA ARG A 166 4.48 -7.71 -2.81
C ARG A 166 5.49 -8.50 -3.64
N SER A 167 5.86 -9.72 -3.24
CA SER A 167 6.76 -10.57 -4.02
C SER A 167 6.11 -10.99 -5.34
N LEU A 168 4.88 -11.49 -5.30
CA LEU A 168 4.13 -11.93 -6.49
C LEU A 168 3.99 -10.80 -7.52
N VAL A 169 3.63 -9.60 -7.06
CA VAL A 169 3.50 -8.43 -7.94
C VAL A 169 4.83 -8.04 -8.58
N LYS A 170 5.94 -8.19 -7.86
CA LYS A 170 7.28 -7.88 -8.38
C LYS A 170 7.70 -8.87 -9.46
N GLU A 171 7.40 -10.15 -9.27
CA GLU A 171 7.68 -11.22 -10.23
C GLU A 171 6.88 -11.02 -11.50
N ILE A 172 5.54 -10.92 -11.39
CA ILE A 172 4.64 -10.68 -12.53
C ILE A 172 5.05 -9.41 -13.30
N LYS A 173 5.41 -8.33 -12.59
CA LYS A 173 5.89 -7.10 -13.23
C LYS A 173 7.16 -7.34 -14.05
N THR A 174 8.09 -8.13 -13.52
CA THR A 174 9.35 -8.43 -14.19
C THR A 174 9.10 -9.19 -15.48
N ASP A 175 8.20 -10.17 -15.45
CA ASP A 175 7.80 -10.95 -16.63
C ASP A 175 7.12 -10.07 -17.68
N LEU A 176 6.17 -9.21 -17.27
CA LEU A 176 5.54 -8.24 -18.18
C LEU A 176 6.57 -7.30 -18.84
N MET A 177 7.59 -6.88 -18.10
CA MET A 177 8.68 -6.06 -18.65
C MET A 177 9.55 -6.84 -19.63
N ALA A 178 9.81 -8.12 -19.38
CA ALA A 178 10.55 -8.99 -20.28
C ALA A 178 9.79 -9.17 -21.61
N ILE A 179 8.49 -9.49 -21.54
CA ILE A 179 7.61 -9.59 -22.72
C ILE A 179 7.63 -8.28 -23.52
N HIS A 180 7.47 -7.13 -22.84
CA HIS A 180 7.50 -5.84 -23.51
C HIS A 180 8.82 -5.59 -24.26
N ARG A 181 9.97 -5.95 -23.66
CA ARG A 181 11.28 -5.80 -24.30
C ARG A 181 11.39 -6.64 -25.57
N ILE A 182 10.94 -7.89 -25.53
CA ILE A 182 10.92 -8.77 -26.71
C ILE A 182 10.06 -8.16 -27.82
N LEU A 183 8.85 -7.70 -27.50
CA LEU A 183 7.98 -7.09 -28.50
C LEU A 183 8.56 -5.79 -29.09
N VAL A 184 9.27 -4.99 -28.29
CA VAL A 184 9.96 -3.79 -28.79
C VAL A 184 11.11 -4.17 -29.72
N HIS A 185 11.84 -5.24 -29.41
CA HIS A 185 12.90 -5.76 -30.28
C HIS A 185 12.34 -6.22 -31.63
N VAL A 186 11.29 -7.04 -31.61
CA VAL A 186 10.54 -7.48 -32.80
C VAL A 186 10.08 -6.29 -33.65
N ILE A 187 9.58 -5.22 -33.03
CA ILE A 187 9.17 -4.00 -33.77
C ILE A 187 10.37 -3.33 -34.45
N GLY A 188 11.54 -3.36 -33.82
CA GLY A 188 12.80 -2.89 -34.39
C GLY A 188 13.17 -3.68 -35.64
N ASP A 189 13.13 -5.00 -35.55
CA ASP A 189 13.49 -5.91 -36.64
C ASP A 189 12.55 -5.74 -37.83
N ILE A 190 11.24 -5.70 -37.59
CA ILE A 190 10.22 -5.44 -38.62
C ILE A 190 10.44 -4.10 -39.33
N LYS A 191 10.86 -3.06 -38.59
CA LYS A 191 11.17 -1.75 -39.19
C LYS A 191 12.45 -1.80 -40.02
N GLY A 192 13.46 -2.53 -39.57
CA GLY A 192 14.71 -2.76 -40.29
C GLY A 192 14.48 -3.41 -41.66
N LEU A 193 13.56 -4.38 -41.72
CA LEU A 193 13.20 -5.06 -42.97
C LEU A 193 12.60 -4.11 -44.01
N ARG A 194 11.88 -3.06 -43.58
CA ARG A 194 11.20 -2.13 -44.47
C ARG A 194 12.10 -1.03 -45.04
N VAL A 195 13.17 -0.64 -44.34
CA VAL A 195 14.02 0.50 -44.76
C VAL A 195 15.03 0.14 -45.85
N GLY A 196 15.31 -1.14 -46.09
CA GLY A 196 16.17 -1.60 -47.19
C GLY A 196 15.50 -1.68 -48.57
N GLN A 197 14.16 -1.69 -48.63
CA GLN A 197 13.40 -1.89 -49.87
C GLN A 197 12.97 -0.59 -50.60
N GLY A 198 13.34 0.58 -50.07
CA GLY A 198 13.04 1.87 -50.69
C GLY A 198 14.08 2.39 -51.70
N GLY A 199 15.07 1.58 -52.09
CA GLY A 199 16.26 2.03 -52.81
C GLY A 199 16.73 1.09 -53.91
N ALA A 200 15.83 0.56 -54.73
CA ALA A 200 16.18 0.14 -56.08
C ALA A 200 15.74 1.26 -57.02
N ALA A 201 16.72 2.04 -57.46
CA ALA A 201 16.57 3.08 -58.45
C ALA A 201 16.14 2.47 -59.79
N GLU A 202 14.88 2.66 -60.17
CA GLU A 202 14.57 2.84 -61.58
C GLU A 202 14.88 4.29 -61.93
N GLU A 203 15.99 4.49 -62.63
CA GLU A 203 16.37 5.74 -63.27
C GLU A 203 15.29 6.11 -64.30
N ILE A 204 14.31 6.92 -63.91
CA ILE A 204 13.47 7.63 -64.86
C ILE A 204 14.21 8.92 -65.22
N PRO A 205 14.54 9.17 -66.50
CA PRO A 205 15.27 10.36 -66.91
C PRO A 205 14.44 11.62 -66.66
N THR A 206 15.13 12.60 -66.08
CA THR A 206 14.73 14.00 -65.91
C THR A 206 14.23 14.64 -67.21
N PRO A 207 13.17 15.46 -67.12
CA PRO A 207 13.14 16.70 -67.88
C PRO A 207 13.14 17.93 -66.96
N THR A 208 14.29 18.61 -66.97
CA THR A 208 14.46 20.05 -67.22
C THR A 208 13.25 20.99 -67.05
N SER A 209 13.40 21.90 -66.08
CA SER A 209 13.05 23.33 -66.03
C SER A 209 11.65 23.85 -66.40
N ALA A 210 10.98 24.50 -65.44
CA ALA A 210 10.69 25.94 -65.52
C ALA A 210 10.17 26.47 -64.17
N VAL A 211 10.92 27.42 -63.60
CA VAL A 211 10.53 28.25 -62.46
C VAL A 211 9.56 29.33 -62.93
N THR A 212 8.48 29.57 -62.20
CA THR A 212 7.72 30.83 -62.23
C THR A 212 7.44 31.23 -60.78
N PRO A 213 7.98 32.36 -60.28
CA PRO A 213 7.74 32.80 -58.90
C PRO A 213 6.43 33.59 -58.84
N THR A 214 5.46 33.11 -58.06
CA THR A 214 4.29 33.91 -57.67
C THR A 214 4.55 34.50 -56.29
N GLU A 215 4.78 35.82 -56.28
CA GLU A 215 4.80 36.70 -55.13
C GLU A 215 3.52 36.55 -54.29
N ILE A 216 3.67 36.36 -52.97
CA ILE A 216 2.57 36.53 -52.01
C ILE A 216 3.04 37.54 -50.97
N PRO A 217 2.26 38.61 -50.70
CA PRO A 217 2.67 39.70 -49.85
C PRO A 217 2.63 39.32 -48.37
N ILE A 218 3.68 39.72 -47.68
CA ILE A 218 3.76 39.83 -46.21
C ILE A 218 2.73 40.85 -45.72
N THR A 219 1.92 40.48 -44.73
CA THR A 219 1.16 41.45 -43.90
C THR A 219 1.09 40.96 -42.46
N GLU A 220 2.03 41.50 -41.70
CA GLU A 220 1.99 41.97 -40.31
C GLU A 220 1.01 41.36 -39.28
N THR A 221 1.63 40.86 -38.22
CA THR A 221 1.09 40.71 -36.86
C THR A 221 0.75 42.08 -36.25
N PRO A 222 -0.39 42.21 -35.55
CA PRO A 222 -0.31 42.81 -34.21
C PRO A 222 -1.12 42.09 -33.12
N THR A 223 -0.44 41.92 -31.98
CA THR A 223 -0.84 42.23 -30.59
C THR A 223 -1.98 41.44 -29.89
N PRO A 224 -1.76 41.00 -28.61
CA PRO A 224 -2.72 40.23 -27.82
C PRO A 224 -3.77 41.11 -27.12
N THR A 225 -5.01 40.60 -27.02
CA THR A 225 -6.09 41.16 -26.19
C THR A 225 -6.32 40.28 -24.98
N VAL A 226 -6.28 40.90 -23.81
CA VAL A 226 -6.53 40.38 -22.46
C VAL A 226 -7.99 40.63 -22.07
N GLU A 227 -8.53 39.77 -21.19
CA GLU A 227 -9.70 39.98 -20.29
C GLU A 227 -11.11 40.10 -20.94
N VAL A 228 -12.23 39.60 -20.40
CA VAL A 228 -12.69 39.22 -19.05
C VAL A 228 -13.77 38.12 -19.24
N THR A 229 -13.84 37.09 -18.37
CA THR A 229 -15.04 36.22 -18.29
C THR A 229 -15.87 36.62 -17.07
N PRO A 230 -17.14 37.01 -17.23
CA PRO A 230 -18.00 37.39 -16.11
C PRO A 230 -18.59 36.17 -15.39
N THR A 231 -18.61 36.32 -14.07
CA THR A 231 -19.40 35.64 -13.03
C THR A 231 -20.80 35.21 -13.51
N VAL A 232 -21.13 33.94 -13.32
CA VAL A 232 -22.50 33.41 -13.37
C VAL A 232 -22.98 33.18 -11.95
N GLU A 233 -24.04 33.89 -11.60
CA GLU A 233 -24.84 33.80 -10.38
C GLU A 233 -25.83 32.61 -10.48
N PRO A 234 -26.14 31.89 -9.38
CA PRO A 234 -27.08 30.77 -9.42
C PRO A 234 -28.51 31.24 -9.13
N THR A 235 -29.44 30.98 -10.06
CA THR A 235 -30.88 31.21 -9.88
C THR A 235 -31.68 29.92 -10.12
N GLY A 236 -32.51 29.56 -9.14
CA GLY A 236 -33.53 28.49 -9.19
C GLY A 236 -33.28 27.44 -8.11
N GLY A 237 -34.07 27.28 -7.05
CA GLY A 237 -35.47 27.64 -6.81
C GLY A 237 -36.39 26.49 -7.18
N VAL A 238 -36.71 25.61 -6.22
CA VAL A 238 -38.05 25.20 -5.71
C VAL A 238 -37.82 24.43 -4.41
#